data_AF-A0A336MN86-F1
#
_entry.id   AF-A0A336MN86-F1
#
_cell.length_a   1.000
_cell.length_b   1.000
_cell.length_c   1.000
_cell.angle_alpha   90.00
_cell.angle_beta   90.00
_cell.angle_gamma   90.00
#
_symmetry.space_group_name_H-M   'P 1'
#
loop_
_entity.id
_entity.type
_entity.pdbx_description
1 polymer ?
#
loop_
_entity_poly.entity_id
_entity_poly.type
_entity_poly.pdbx_seq_one_letter_code
_entity_poly.pdbx_strand_id
1 'polypeptide(L)'
;MNRRVSLSQPRSYGKLSEPNVIFKTKCGDRRWKAVMGQMVNQLNCPSESVITFTLKKDQLCRVRIIEGQQVATINLWNADNKNEHFSQGLTRLYNSTHLKVFDQLWSAFPFVQPMATFVFDTNKSYGVDKDKAAMHDVIGPIRDKRAFDELETAIKEYDLNRTDIHDGWNAFICSGLTYSHEYFEKTSPAKNGDYVEFIAEMNLIVAVSTFVSGTIKINENGEQVGTAFNPVAIEIFEENENENDDITKYFNIDGKLRRTIQDHKIMASRNGPIVQGTDGTDFNYRERVAPNHQISLINKSRLKYCIFFHYLLFTVMLIKLAPDILDRLDIFILEVEELYVPKPLWWEYAWCTSVFVTFLGLTAARANKILDMEKFMIGILVLGFLPILYCFFYYLGDVWTYIKLDEETDIDDTDITTWQGLPYGLLWYGFVLGALQVHGFSLYFAWNLVKAWKSRYGSKKIN
;
A
#
# COMPACT_ATOMS: atom_id res chain seq x y z
N MET A 1 -18.63 -26.34 43.26
CA MET A 1 -19.23 -25.45 42.22
C MET A 1 -18.18 -24.40 41.84
N ASN A 2 -17.23 -24.74 40.96
CA ASN A 2 -16.15 -23.82 40.54
C ASN A 2 -16.66 -22.96 39.38
N ARG A 3 -17.15 -21.74 39.67
CA ARG A 3 -17.37 -20.74 38.61
C ARG A 3 -16.00 -20.27 38.12
N ARG A 4 -15.61 -20.73 36.92
CA ARG A 4 -14.57 -20.04 36.14
C ARG A 4 -15.04 -18.61 35.92
N VAL A 5 -14.37 -17.64 36.54
CA VAL A 5 -14.48 -16.24 36.15
C VAL A 5 -13.92 -16.17 34.72
N SER A 6 -14.78 -15.95 33.73
CA SER A 6 -14.29 -15.66 32.37
C SER A 6 -13.53 -14.35 32.47
N LEU A 7 -12.23 -14.38 32.16
CA LEU A 7 -11.44 -13.16 32.00
C LEU A 7 -12.19 -12.26 31.00
N SER A 8 -12.59 -11.07 31.45
CA SER A 8 -13.27 -10.08 30.60
C SER A 8 -12.38 -9.77 29.40
N GLN A 9 -12.98 -9.63 28.21
CA GLN A 9 -12.24 -9.16 27.06
C GLN A 9 -11.55 -7.83 27.39
N PRO A 10 -10.30 -7.62 26.93
CA PRO A 10 -9.60 -6.36 27.16
C PRO A 10 -10.41 -5.21 26.57
N ARG A 11 -10.59 -4.15 27.36
CA ARG A 11 -11.19 -2.91 26.89
C ARG A 11 -10.18 -2.23 25.97
N SER A 12 -10.35 -2.40 24.65
CA SER A 12 -9.63 -1.59 23.69
C SER A 12 -10.21 -0.17 23.75
N TYR A 13 -9.41 0.79 24.21
CA TYR A 13 -9.61 2.18 23.86
C TYR A 13 -9.25 2.25 22.37
N GLY A 14 -10.24 1.97 21.52
CA GLY A 14 -10.03 1.66 20.11
C GLY A 14 -9.05 2.63 19.49
N LYS A 15 -8.07 2.08 18.76
CA LYS A 15 -7.35 2.84 17.73
C LYS A 15 -8.43 3.62 16.97
N LEU A 16 -8.24 4.93 16.78
CA LEU A 16 -9.18 5.68 15.95
C LEU A 16 -9.35 4.89 14.65
N SER A 17 -10.61 4.71 14.22
CA SER A 17 -10.90 3.97 12.99
C SER A 17 -9.95 4.43 11.90
N GLU A 18 -9.40 3.50 11.11
CA GLU A 18 -8.43 3.86 10.07
C GLU A 18 -8.93 5.09 9.31
N PRO A 19 -8.06 6.10 9.07
CA PRO A 19 -8.50 7.32 8.45
C PRO A 19 -9.22 7.00 7.14
N ASN A 20 -10.46 7.49 7.02
CA ASN A 20 -11.30 7.16 5.87
C ASN A 20 -10.67 7.73 4.58
N VAL A 21 -11.12 7.23 3.43
CA VAL A 21 -10.58 7.63 2.13
C VAL A 21 -10.67 9.14 1.92
N ILE A 22 -11.71 9.80 2.45
CA ILE A 22 -11.91 11.25 2.34
C ILE A 22 -10.79 11.99 3.09
N PHE A 23 -10.50 11.62 4.33
CA PHE A 23 -9.43 12.23 5.12
C PHE A 23 -8.07 12.05 4.44
N LYS A 24 -7.74 10.83 4.02
CA LYS A 24 -6.48 10.53 3.31
C LYS A 24 -6.34 11.37 2.02
N THR A 25 -7.43 11.52 1.28
CA THR A 25 -7.47 12.36 0.06
C THR A 25 -7.21 13.82 0.41
N LYS A 26 -7.91 14.36 1.41
CA LYS A 26 -7.70 15.75 1.87
C LYS A 26 -6.26 16.02 2.33
N CYS A 27 -5.65 15.10 3.07
CA CYS A 27 -4.24 15.21 3.46
C CYS A 27 -3.31 15.18 2.25
N GLY A 28 -3.58 14.31 1.28
CA GLY A 28 -2.87 14.25 0.01
C GLY A 28 -2.96 15.56 -0.78
N ASP A 29 -4.15 16.14 -0.86
CA ASP A 29 -4.40 17.42 -1.55
C ASP A 29 -3.69 18.58 -0.85
N ARG A 30 -3.81 18.70 0.48
CA ARG A 30 -3.11 19.74 1.27
C ARG A 30 -1.59 19.63 1.10
N ARG A 31 -1.06 18.41 1.16
CA ARG A 31 0.36 18.15 0.91
C ARG A 31 0.78 18.58 -0.49
N TRP A 32 0.00 18.19 -1.51
CA TRP A 32 0.28 18.55 -2.89
C TRP A 32 0.32 20.07 -3.09
N LYS A 33 -0.70 20.78 -2.59
CA LYS A 33 -0.78 22.24 -2.62
C LYS A 33 0.41 22.92 -1.96
N ALA A 34 0.82 22.46 -0.79
CA ALA A 34 1.97 23.02 -0.09
C ALA A 34 3.29 22.77 -0.86
N VAL A 35 3.57 21.52 -1.27
CA VAL A 35 4.82 21.19 -1.96
C VAL A 35 4.92 21.81 -3.36
N MET A 36 3.80 21.98 -4.06
CA MET A 36 3.73 22.67 -5.36
C MET A 36 3.66 24.19 -5.24
N GLY A 37 3.40 24.71 -4.04
CA GLY A 37 3.36 26.14 -3.77
C GLY A 37 4.76 26.72 -3.65
N GLN A 38 5.05 27.37 -2.53
CA GLN A 38 6.36 27.98 -2.28
C GLN A 38 7.01 27.43 -1.02
N MET A 39 8.33 27.28 -1.09
CA MET A 39 9.16 27.04 0.09
C MET A 39 9.45 28.38 0.75
N VAL A 40 8.88 28.61 1.93
CA VAL A 40 8.95 29.90 2.63
C VAL A 40 10.10 29.99 3.61
N ASN A 41 10.63 28.86 4.05
CA ASN A 41 11.77 28.85 4.94
C ASN A 41 12.57 27.56 4.79
N GLN A 42 13.87 27.66 5.01
CA GLN A 42 14.78 26.53 5.07
C GLN A 42 15.77 26.76 6.21
N LEU A 43 15.79 25.83 7.15
CA LEU A 43 16.67 25.85 8.31
C LEU A 43 17.52 24.58 8.32
N ASN A 44 18.70 24.65 8.93
CA ASN A 44 19.52 23.47 9.18
C ASN A 44 19.64 23.29 10.69
N CYS A 45 19.33 22.09 11.18
CA CYS A 45 19.65 21.67 12.52
C CYS A 45 21.01 20.97 12.48
N PRO A 46 22.08 21.55 13.06
CA PRO A 46 23.39 20.92 13.12
C PRO A 46 23.36 19.59 13.89
N SER A 47 24.45 18.83 13.80
CA SER A 47 24.68 17.68 14.69
C SER A 47 24.74 18.14 16.15
N GLU A 48 24.14 17.36 17.06
CA GLU A 48 24.15 17.66 18.51
C GLU A 48 23.57 19.05 18.84
N SER A 49 22.45 19.41 18.22
CA SER A 49 21.82 20.72 18.43
C SER A 49 20.30 20.63 18.46
N VAL A 50 19.67 21.70 18.91
CA VAL A 50 18.23 21.93 18.83
C VAL A 50 18.00 23.22 18.06
N ILE A 51 17.06 23.19 17.12
CA ILE A 51 16.54 24.42 16.51
C ILE A 51 15.06 24.53 16.76
N THR A 52 14.59 25.77 16.77
CA THR A 52 13.20 26.11 16.99
C THR A 52 12.70 27.04 15.88
N PHE A 53 11.41 26.93 15.57
CA PHE A 53 10.75 27.75 14.56
C PHE A 53 9.24 27.67 14.75
N THR A 54 8.50 28.55 14.06
CA THR A 54 7.05 28.51 14.04
C THR A 54 6.51 27.96 12.72
N LEU A 55 5.35 27.31 12.80
CA LEU A 55 4.53 26.94 11.65
C LEU A 55 3.17 27.61 11.80
N LYS A 56 2.68 28.23 10.75
CA LYS A 56 1.27 28.61 10.66
C LYS A 56 0.44 27.36 10.37
N LYS A 57 -0.83 27.39 10.77
CA LYS A 57 -1.81 26.40 10.34
C LYS A 57 -1.75 26.19 8.81
N ASP A 58 -1.90 24.94 8.38
CA ASP A 58 -1.84 24.49 6.98
C ASP A 58 -0.45 24.53 6.32
N GLN A 59 0.57 25.09 6.95
CA GLN A 59 1.94 24.94 6.46
C GLN A 59 2.42 23.49 6.62
N LEU A 60 3.22 23.05 5.66
CA LEU A 60 3.88 21.75 5.66
C LEU A 60 5.32 21.92 6.10
N CYS A 61 5.76 21.08 7.02
CA CYS A 61 7.14 20.97 7.45
C CYS A 61 7.72 19.64 6.98
N ARG A 62 8.89 19.69 6.31
CA ARG A 62 9.70 18.53 5.97
C ARG A 62 10.95 18.49 6.83
N VAL A 63 11.19 17.35 7.47
CA VAL A 63 12.47 17.04 8.16
C VAL A 63 13.24 16.07 7.29
N ARG A 64 14.39 16.49 6.76
CA ARG A 64 15.20 15.73 5.80
C ARG A 64 16.60 15.48 6.33
N ILE A 65 17.06 14.23 6.23
CA ILE A 65 18.45 13.87 6.54
C ILE A 65 19.33 14.39 5.40
N ILE A 66 20.33 15.22 5.73
CA ILE A 66 21.23 15.84 4.73
C ILE A 66 22.65 15.29 4.76
N GLU A 67 23.01 14.61 5.84
CA GLU A 67 24.30 13.97 6.00
C GLU A 67 24.17 12.76 6.93
N GLY A 68 24.92 11.69 6.62
CA GLY A 68 24.96 10.48 7.45
C GLY A 68 23.59 9.82 7.68
N GLN A 69 23.53 8.95 8.68
CA GLN A 69 22.27 8.43 9.21
C GLN A 69 21.91 9.25 10.46
N GLN A 70 20.66 9.69 10.55
CA GLN A 70 20.23 10.55 11.65
C GLN A 70 18.80 10.24 12.07
N VAL A 71 18.52 10.49 13.34
CA VAL A 71 17.17 10.52 13.92
C VAL A 71 16.89 11.90 14.51
N ALA A 72 15.64 12.31 14.56
CA ALA A 72 15.27 13.62 15.08
C ALA A 72 14.09 13.52 16.03
N THR A 73 14.19 14.17 17.18
CA THR A 73 13.07 14.29 18.13
C THR A 73 12.38 15.63 17.89
N ILE A 74 11.06 15.58 17.71
CA ILE A 74 10.23 16.72 17.35
C ILE A 74 9.28 17.01 18.50
N ASN A 75 9.33 18.23 19.03
CA ASN A 75 8.41 18.74 20.05
C ASN A 75 7.51 19.82 19.44
N LEU A 76 6.25 19.86 19.87
CA LEU A 76 5.24 20.79 19.36
C LEU A 76 4.50 21.43 20.52
N TRP A 77 4.40 22.76 20.49
CA TRP A 77 3.53 23.56 21.33
C TRP A 77 2.58 24.35 20.46
N ASN A 78 1.38 24.63 20.95
CA ASN A 78 0.47 25.57 20.30
C ASN A 78 1.04 27.00 20.46
N ALA A 79 1.25 27.70 19.35
CA ALA A 79 1.81 29.05 19.35
C ALA A 79 0.88 30.09 19.99
N ASP A 80 -0.44 29.86 19.91
CA ASP A 80 -1.47 30.75 20.44
C ASP A 80 -1.83 30.43 21.90
N ASN A 81 -1.50 29.22 22.38
CA ASN A 81 -1.69 28.79 23.76
C ASN A 81 -0.61 27.79 24.18
N LYS A 82 0.49 28.29 24.73
CA LYS A 82 1.68 27.52 25.11
C LYS A 82 1.44 26.41 26.15
N ASN A 83 0.33 26.45 26.89
CA ASN A 83 -0.08 25.37 27.80
C ASN A 83 -0.56 24.10 27.05
N GLU A 84 -0.92 24.24 25.77
CA GLU A 84 -1.26 23.12 24.90
C GLU A 84 -0.01 22.64 24.17
N HIS A 85 0.39 21.41 24.43
CA HIS A 85 1.58 20.81 23.84
C HIS A 85 1.33 19.36 23.44
N PHE A 86 2.24 18.80 22.63
CA PHE A 86 2.14 17.43 22.14
C PHE A 86 2.16 16.41 23.29
N SER A 87 1.34 15.36 23.14
CA SER A 87 1.30 14.23 24.05
C SER A 87 1.67 12.94 23.32
N GLN A 88 2.85 12.42 23.64
CA GLN A 88 3.30 11.11 23.18
C GLN A 88 2.32 9.99 23.60
N GLY A 89 1.81 10.06 24.84
CA GLY A 89 0.88 9.07 25.39
C GLY A 89 -0.48 9.01 24.69
N LEU A 90 -1.13 10.17 24.46
CA LEU A 90 -2.42 10.21 23.75
C LEU A 90 -2.26 9.86 22.27
N THR A 91 -1.17 10.33 21.66
CA THR A 91 -0.84 9.97 20.28
C THR A 91 -0.65 8.46 20.12
N ARG A 92 0.04 7.82 21.08
CA ARG A 92 0.20 6.36 21.12
C ARG A 92 -1.13 5.64 21.35
N LEU A 93 -1.98 6.17 22.22
CA LEU A 93 -3.29 5.63 22.53
C LEU A 93 -4.20 5.62 21.29
N TYR A 94 -4.26 6.73 20.56
CA TYR A 94 -5.14 6.88 19.40
C TYR A 94 -4.61 6.24 18.12
N ASN A 95 -3.28 6.12 17.99
CA ASN A 95 -2.63 5.53 16.83
C ASN A 95 -1.97 4.18 17.17
N SER A 96 -0.67 4.19 17.48
CA SER A 96 0.14 3.02 17.82
C SER A 96 1.46 3.47 18.45
N THR A 97 2.34 2.53 18.78
CA THR A 97 3.69 2.83 19.30
C THR A 97 4.58 3.57 18.30
N HIS A 98 4.24 3.49 17.01
CA HIS A 98 4.98 4.07 15.89
C HIS A 98 4.02 4.72 14.91
N LEU A 99 4.36 5.94 14.48
CA LEU A 99 3.52 6.71 13.57
C LEU A 99 3.66 6.26 12.12
N LYS A 100 2.56 6.34 11.39
CA LYS A 100 2.47 6.08 9.95
C LYS A 100 1.85 7.27 9.26
N VAL A 101 2.01 7.32 7.93
CA VAL A 101 1.32 8.31 7.10
C VAL A 101 -0.19 8.28 7.39
N PHE A 102 -0.73 9.47 7.62
CA PHE A 102 -2.09 9.83 8.06
C PHE A 102 -2.38 9.70 9.56
N ASP A 103 -1.42 9.30 10.38
CA ASP A 103 -1.58 9.40 11.84
C ASP A 103 -1.49 10.87 12.28
N GLN A 104 -2.28 11.20 13.30
CA GLN A 104 -2.34 12.55 13.86
C GLN A 104 -1.52 12.61 15.16
N LEU A 105 -0.82 13.72 15.37
CA LEU A 105 -0.11 14.05 16.59
C LEU A 105 -1.04 14.84 17.50
N TRP A 106 -1.37 14.28 18.66
CA TRP A 106 -2.41 14.80 19.56
C TRP A 106 -1.81 15.65 20.69
N SER A 107 -2.50 16.73 21.06
CA SER A 107 -2.17 17.52 22.24
C SER A 107 -2.56 16.84 23.55
N ALA A 108 -1.92 17.26 24.65
CA ALA A 108 -2.18 16.79 25.99
C ALA A 108 -3.58 17.19 26.52
N PHE A 109 -4.05 16.49 27.54
CA PHE A 109 -5.24 16.88 28.29
C PHE A 109 -4.99 18.25 28.96
N PRO A 110 -5.96 19.19 29.01
CA PRO A 110 -7.39 19.02 28.67
C PRO A 110 -7.77 19.23 27.20
N PHE A 111 -6.83 19.56 26.31
CA PHE A 111 -7.16 20.00 24.95
C PHE A 111 -7.51 18.85 24.02
N VAL A 112 -6.67 17.81 23.97
CA VAL A 112 -6.91 16.55 23.24
C VAL A 112 -7.40 16.77 21.79
N GLN A 113 -6.62 17.49 21.00
CA GLN A 113 -6.91 17.75 19.59
C GLN A 113 -5.68 17.55 18.69
N PRO A 114 -5.85 17.33 17.38
CA PRO A 114 -4.73 17.19 16.45
C PRO A 114 -3.92 18.50 16.35
N MET A 115 -2.62 18.42 16.62
CA MET A 115 -1.67 19.53 16.44
C MET A 115 -1.03 19.48 15.05
N ALA A 116 -0.73 18.27 14.58
CA ALA A 116 -0.13 18.04 13.27
C ALA A 116 -0.60 16.69 12.70
N THR A 117 -0.53 16.54 11.38
CA THR A 117 -0.83 15.29 10.68
C THR A 117 0.40 14.83 9.90
N PHE A 118 0.85 13.59 10.12
CA PHE A 118 1.96 12.98 9.38
C PHE A 118 1.50 12.64 7.96
N VAL A 119 2.05 13.25 6.91
CA VAL A 119 1.51 13.14 5.54
C VAL A 119 2.44 12.44 4.54
N PHE A 120 3.72 12.28 4.85
CA PHE A 120 4.64 11.57 3.96
C PHE A 120 5.86 11.03 4.67
N ASP A 121 6.31 9.87 4.21
CA ASP A 121 7.49 9.18 4.72
C ASP A 121 8.18 8.44 3.57
N THR A 122 9.46 8.73 3.32
CA THR A 122 10.27 8.02 2.32
C THR A 122 10.51 6.56 2.72
N ASN A 123 10.47 6.24 4.01
CA ASN A 123 10.73 4.93 4.58
C ASN A 123 9.45 4.15 4.94
N LYS A 124 8.28 4.59 4.45
CA LYS A 124 6.96 3.98 4.76
C LYS A 124 6.88 2.47 4.52
N SER A 125 7.73 1.93 3.63
CA SER A 125 7.79 0.51 3.30
C SER A 125 8.50 -0.35 4.35
N TYR A 126 9.15 0.24 5.36
CA TYR A 126 9.83 -0.49 6.42
C TYR A 126 8.86 -1.40 7.18
N GLY A 127 7.68 -0.89 7.53
CA GLY A 127 6.66 -1.66 8.23
C GLY A 127 7.10 -2.05 9.65
N VAL A 128 6.89 -3.31 9.99
CA VAL A 128 7.32 -3.91 11.26
C VAL A 128 8.25 -5.08 10.94
N ASP A 129 9.45 -5.09 11.50
CA ASP A 129 10.44 -6.12 11.22
C ASP A 129 10.26 -7.39 12.08
N LYS A 130 11.18 -8.35 11.91
CA LYS A 130 11.19 -9.63 12.62
C LYS A 130 11.31 -9.49 14.15
N ASP A 131 11.97 -8.43 14.61
CA ASP A 131 12.22 -8.13 16.02
C ASP A 131 11.06 -7.32 16.62
N LYS A 132 10.01 -7.07 15.83
CA LYS A 132 8.87 -6.18 16.16
C LYS A 132 9.25 -4.72 16.26
N ALA A 133 10.37 -4.32 15.64
CA ALA A 133 10.72 -2.92 15.53
C ALA A 133 10.03 -2.24 14.34
N ALA A 134 9.72 -0.97 14.50
CA ALA A 134 9.19 -0.09 13.47
C ALA A 134 9.88 1.28 13.55
N MET A 135 9.52 2.21 12.66
CA MET A 135 10.13 3.55 12.63
C MET A 135 9.17 4.63 13.15
N HIS A 136 9.71 5.79 13.54
CA HIS A 136 8.92 6.98 13.92
C HIS A 136 8.16 6.81 15.24
N ASP A 137 8.88 6.44 16.29
CA ASP A 137 8.25 6.04 17.55
C ASP A 137 7.64 7.19 18.35
N VAL A 138 6.66 6.81 19.18
CA VAL A 138 6.06 7.62 20.24
C VAL A 138 6.05 6.80 21.54
N ILE A 139 7.17 6.18 21.86
CA ILE A 139 7.37 5.40 23.08
C ILE A 139 8.67 5.73 23.82
N GLY A 140 9.71 6.19 23.11
CA GLY A 140 10.98 6.57 23.72
C GLY A 140 10.91 7.96 24.36
N PRO A 141 11.23 8.11 25.66
CA PRO A 141 11.31 9.42 26.30
C PRO A 141 12.66 10.10 26.04
N ILE A 142 12.78 11.38 26.42
CA ILE A 142 14.08 12.07 26.48
C ILE A 142 14.93 11.43 27.59
N ARG A 143 16.15 11.00 27.28
CA ARG A 143 17.05 10.29 28.22
C ARG A 143 18.41 10.95 28.43
N ASP A 144 18.85 11.82 27.52
CA ASP A 144 20.12 12.57 27.67
C ASP A 144 19.84 13.94 28.32
N LYS A 145 20.47 14.19 29.47
CA LYS A 145 20.37 15.46 30.19
C LYS A 145 20.86 16.65 29.36
N ARG A 146 21.92 16.49 28.58
CA ARG A 146 22.47 17.55 27.72
C ARG A 146 21.46 17.91 26.63
N ALA A 147 20.81 16.92 26.04
CA ALA A 147 19.75 17.17 25.06
C ALA A 147 18.54 17.87 25.68
N PHE A 148 18.20 17.52 26.92
CA PHE A 148 17.17 18.22 27.68
C PHE A 148 17.56 19.69 27.95
N ASP A 149 18.77 19.96 28.41
CA ASP A 149 19.24 21.31 28.75
C ASP A 149 19.41 22.20 27.49
N GLU A 150 19.79 21.60 26.35
CA GLU A 150 19.82 22.29 25.05
C GLU A 150 18.41 22.64 24.56
N LEU A 151 17.45 21.71 24.69
CA LEU A 151 16.04 21.97 24.38
C LEU A 151 15.48 23.10 25.27
N GLU A 152 15.78 23.09 26.57
CA GLU A 152 15.39 24.17 27.49
C GLU A 152 15.95 25.52 27.03
N THR A 153 17.19 25.54 26.53
CA THR A 153 17.82 26.77 26.03
C THR A 153 17.14 27.26 24.76
N ALA A 154 16.85 26.37 23.81
CA ALA A 154 16.23 26.71 22.54
C ALA A 154 14.80 27.27 22.71
N ILE A 155 13.98 26.69 23.59
CA ILE A 155 12.58 27.09 23.74
C ILE A 155 12.37 28.41 24.50
N LYS A 156 13.41 28.93 25.19
CA LYS A 156 13.32 30.19 25.96
C LYS A 156 12.93 31.39 25.11
N GLU A 157 13.26 31.40 23.82
CA GLU A 157 12.86 32.50 22.92
C GLU A 157 11.33 32.61 22.76
N TYR A 158 10.58 31.56 23.11
CA TYR A 158 9.12 31.54 23.12
C TYR A 158 8.53 31.63 24.52
N ASP A 159 9.26 32.15 25.52
CA ASP A 159 8.83 32.21 26.93
C ASP A 159 8.41 30.86 27.52
N LEU A 160 8.89 29.75 26.93
CA LEU A 160 8.74 28.42 27.48
C LEU A 160 9.88 28.14 28.46
N ASN A 161 9.62 27.27 29.42
CA ASN A 161 10.57 26.93 30.45
C ASN A 161 10.72 25.41 30.61
N ARG A 162 11.59 25.00 31.53
CA ARG A 162 11.92 23.61 31.82
C ARG A 162 10.70 22.70 32.05
N THR A 163 9.63 23.20 32.65
CA THR A 163 8.42 22.39 32.94
C THR A 163 7.54 22.19 31.72
N ASP A 164 7.74 22.96 30.65
CA ASP A 164 6.98 22.86 29.41
C ASP A 164 7.59 21.82 28.45
N ILE A 165 8.76 21.27 28.78
CA ILE A 165 9.39 20.18 28.03
C ILE A 165 8.62 18.89 28.25
N HIS A 166 8.33 18.19 27.16
CA HIS A 166 7.60 16.94 27.12
C HIS A 166 8.30 15.93 26.20
N ASP A 167 7.87 14.68 26.23
CA ASP A 167 8.35 13.67 25.27
C ASP A 167 7.91 14.04 23.85
N GLY A 168 8.82 13.87 22.89
CA GLY A 168 8.62 14.23 21.49
C GLY A 168 8.22 13.05 20.60
N TRP A 169 7.97 13.37 19.33
CA TRP A 169 7.89 12.39 18.24
C TRP A 169 9.32 12.08 17.75
N ASN A 170 9.69 10.81 17.79
CA ASN A 170 11.03 10.36 17.43
C ASN A 170 11.12 9.94 15.96
N ALA A 171 11.25 10.91 15.05
CA ALA A 171 11.39 10.67 13.62
C ALA A 171 12.68 9.88 13.29
N PHE A 172 12.54 8.88 12.43
CA PHE A 172 13.59 7.95 11.97
C PHE A 172 14.20 7.02 13.04
N ILE A 173 13.85 7.14 14.32
CA ILE A 173 14.22 6.12 15.32
C ILE A 173 13.59 4.79 14.90
N CYS A 174 14.38 3.72 14.96
CA CYS A 174 13.90 2.36 14.80
C CYS A 174 13.94 1.64 16.16
N SER A 175 12.77 1.35 16.72
CA SER A 175 12.63 0.83 18.08
C SER A 175 11.47 -0.16 18.18
N GLY A 176 11.36 -0.82 19.31
CA GLY A 176 10.30 -1.79 19.57
C GLY A 176 10.19 -2.16 21.04
N LEU A 177 9.29 -3.11 21.31
CA LEU A 177 9.16 -3.76 22.62
C LEU A 177 9.52 -5.24 22.48
N THR A 178 10.38 -5.75 23.36
CA THR A 178 10.71 -7.18 23.42
C THR A 178 9.47 -8.01 23.79
N TYR A 179 9.57 -9.33 23.71
CA TYR A 179 8.52 -10.23 24.21
C TYR A 179 8.27 -10.07 25.73
N SER A 180 9.27 -9.60 26.46
CA SER A 180 9.17 -9.24 27.89
C SER A 180 8.68 -7.80 28.11
N HIS A 181 8.26 -7.11 27.03
CA HIS A 181 7.78 -5.73 27.02
C HIS A 181 8.83 -4.67 27.38
N GLU A 182 10.10 -4.95 27.15
CA GLU A 182 11.20 -4.00 27.38
C GLU A 182 11.45 -3.17 26.12
N TYR A 183 11.72 -1.88 26.28
CA TYR A 183 12.06 -0.99 25.17
C TYR A 183 13.44 -1.31 24.61
N PHE A 184 13.56 -1.37 23.29
CA PHE A 184 14.84 -1.50 22.60
C PHE A 184 14.92 -0.59 21.37
N GLU A 185 16.14 -0.26 20.98
CA GLU A 185 16.46 0.47 19.74
C GLU A 185 17.43 -0.33 18.89
N LYS A 186 17.40 -0.06 17.59
CA LYS A 186 18.35 -0.57 16.61
C LYS A 186 18.78 0.55 15.67
N THR A 187 19.86 0.30 14.92
CA THR A 187 20.32 1.22 13.89
C THR A 187 19.17 1.59 12.95
N SER A 188 18.94 2.90 12.79
CA SER A 188 17.94 3.41 11.87
C SER A 188 18.25 2.96 10.45
N PRO A 189 17.26 2.51 9.66
CA PRO A 189 17.44 2.21 8.25
C PRO A 189 17.49 3.47 7.38
N ALA A 190 17.19 4.65 7.95
CA ALA A 190 17.14 5.92 7.24
C ALA A 190 18.53 6.35 6.76
N LYS A 191 18.57 7.02 5.62
CA LYS A 191 19.80 7.41 4.91
C LYS A 191 19.76 8.88 4.51
N ASN A 192 20.90 9.39 4.08
CA ASN A 192 20.96 10.71 3.46
C ASN A 192 19.92 10.84 2.33
N GLY A 193 19.13 11.91 2.37
CA GLY A 193 18.02 12.19 1.47
C GLY A 193 16.66 11.68 1.94
N ASP A 194 16.58 10.80 2.94
CA ASP A 194 15.30 10.39 3.52
C ASP A 194 14.64 11.55 4.28
N TYR A 195 13.32 11.60 4.21
CA TYR A 195 12.56 12.68 4.83
C TYR A 195 11.16 12.25 5.28
N VAL A 196 10.66 12.95 6.29
CA VAL A 196 9.27 12.91 6.76
C VAL A 196 8.62 14.27 6.57
N GLU A 197 7.32 14.30 6.34
CA GLU A 197 6.54 15.54 6.24
C GLU A 197 5.30 15.50 7.11
N PHE A 198 5.00 16.62 7.77
CA PHE A 198 3.77 16.80 8.50
C PHE A 198 3.15 18.17 8.20
N ILE A 199 1.83 18.25 8.29
CA ILE A 199 1.06 19.49 8.12
C ILE A 199 0.62 19.98 9.49
N ALA A 200 0.79 21.26 9.77
CA ALA A 200 0.33 21.89 10.99
C ALA A 200 -1.22 22.05 10.96
N GLU A 201 -1.91 21.53 11.98
CA GLU A 201 -3.37 21.64 12.11
C GLU A 201 -3.80 22.91 12.88
N MET A 202 -2.82 23.58 13.48
CA MET A 202 -2.92 24.85 14.21
C MET A 202 -1.60 25.62 14.07
N ASN A 203 -1.51 26.82 14.63
CA ASN A 203 -0.23 27.51 14.71
C ASN A 203 0.65 26.81 15.75
N LEU A 204 1.88 26.47 15.37
CA LEU A 204 2.80 25.67 16.20
C LEU A 204 4.09 26.42 16.46
N ILE A 205 4.62 26.24 17.66
CA ILE A 205 6.05 26.34 17.95
C ILE A 205 6.60 24.92 17.84
N VAL A 206 7.67 24.75 17.07
CA VAL A 206 8.30 23.45 16.82
C VAL A 206 9.74 23.51 17.28
N ALA A 207 10.18 22.48 18.03
CA ALA A 207 11.59 22.23 18.26
C ALA A 207 11.99 20.92 17.59
N VAL A 208 13.14 20.92 16.90
CA VAL A 208 13.74 19.71 16.33
C VAL A 208 15.12 19.53 16.94
N SER A 209 15.33 18.38 17.57
CA SER A 209 16.60 17.98 18.16
C SER A 209 17.25 16.85 17.37
N THR A 210 18.53 17.01 17.00
CA THR A 210 19.37 15.92 16.51
C THR A 210 20.11 15.21 17.64
N PHE A 211 19.91 15.62 18.89
CA PHE A 211 20.77 15.29 20.02
C PHE A 211 20.16 14.26 21.00
N VAL A 212 18.83 14.16 21.07
CA VAL A 212 18.13 13.35 22.09
C VAL A 212 18.48 11.85 22.07
N SER A 213 18.61 11.23 20.89
CA SER A 213 18.90 9.79 20.77
C SER A 213 20.12 9.48 19.90
N GLY A 214 20.37 10.28 18.86
CA GLY A 214 21.39 9.97 17.86
C GLY A 214 21.15 8.64 17.14
N THR A 215 22.07 8.24 16.27
CA THR A 215 21.96 6.96 15.52
C THR A 215 22.94 5.93 16.06
N ILE A 216 22.45 4.74 16.37
CA ILE A 216 23.28 3.60 16.79
C ILE A 216 24.23 3.20 15.65
N LYS A 217 25.55 3.33 15.88
CA LYS A 217 26.61 2.84 14.99
C LYS A 217 26.88 1.37 15.26
N ILE A 218 26.93 0.58 14.19
CA ILE A 218 27.35 -0.82 14.21
C ILE A 218 28.66 -1.00 13.44
N ASN A 219 29.54 -1.88 13.92
CA ASN A 219 30.74 -2.29 13.19
C ASN A 219 30.41 -3.37 12.12
N GLU A 220 31.41 -3.81 11.37
CA GLU A 220 31.26 -4.85 10.33
C GLU A 220 30.74 -6.19 10.88
N ASN A 221 30.96 -6.47 12.17
CA ASN A 221 30.49 -7.67 12.86
C ASN A 221 29.05 -7.52 13.40
N GLY A 222 28.43 -6.35 13.23
CA GLY A 222 27.07 -6.05 13.71
C GLY A 222 27.00 -5.65 15.20
N GLU A 223 28.12 -5.39 15.85
CA GLU A 223 28.17 -4.95 17.25
C GLU A 223 28.00 -3.44 17.35
N GLN A 224 27.25 -2.98 18.35
CA GLN A 224 27.10 -1.55 18.64
C GLN A 224 28.41 -0.96 19.16
N VAL A 225 28.96 0.01 18.42
CA VAL A 225 30.25 0.64 18.74
C VAL A 225 30.14 2.08 19.20
N GLY A 226 28.95 2.68 19.13
CA GLY A 226 28.70 4.03 19.63
C GLY A 226 27.48 4.68 19.02
N THR A 227 27.42 6.01 19.11
CA THR A 227 26.33 6.84 18.58
C THR A 227 26.89 7.87 17.60
N ALA A 228 26.17 8.10 16.51
CA ALA A 228 26.43 9.14 15.52
C ALA A 228 25.44 10.29 15.67
N PHE A 229 25.92 11.50 15.41
CA PHE A 229 25.09 12.68 15.27
C PHE A 229 25.45 13.37 13.96
N ASN A 230 24.46 13.61 13.13
CA ASN A 230 24.56 14.26 11.84
C ASN A 230 23.43 15.31 11.74
N PRO A 231 23.58 16.32 10.87
CA PRO A 231 22.57 17.36 10.70
C PRO A 231 21.31 16.89 9.95
N VAL A 232 20.22 17.64 10.14
CA VAL A 232 18.99 17.55 9.33
C VAL A 232 18.60 18.92 8.80
N ALA A 233 17.97 18.97 7.63
CA ALA A 233 17.34 20.17 7.09
C ALA A 233 15.85 20.19 7.42
N ILE A 234 15.35 21.39 7.70
CA ILE A 234 13.94 21.69 7.87
C ILE A 234 13.51 22.57 6.71
N GLU A 235 12.51 22.14 5.96
CA GLU A 235 11.95 22.89 4.83
C GLU A 235 10.47 23.16 5.12
N ILE A 236 10.06 24.43 5.07
CA ILE A 236 8.69 24.86 5.34
C ILE A 236 8.06 25.29 4.02
N PHE A 237 6.88 24.74 3.72
CA PHE A 237 6.14 24.96 2.50
C PHE A 237 4.74 25.49 2.80
N GLU A 238 4.22 26.31 1.90
CA GLU A 238 2.83 26.78 1.94
C GLU A 238 2.23 26.83 0.53
N GLU A 239 0.90 26.82 0.47
CA GLU A 239 0.16 26.98 -0.78
C GLU A 239 0.37 28.38 -1.37
N ASN A 240 0.53 28.49 -2.69
CA ASN A 240 0.59 29.79 -3.37
C ASN A 240 -0.81 30.42 -3.41
N GLU A 241 -1.04 31.49 -2.64
CA GLU A 241 -2.32 32.24 -2.66
C GLU A 241 -2.64 32.85 -4.05
N ASN A 242 -1.62 33.04 -4.90
CA ASN A 242 -1.75 33.64 -6.24
C ASN A 242 -2.09 32.64 -7.35
N GLU A 243 -2.06 31.34 -7.06
CA GLU A 243 -2.59 30.30 -7.95
C GLU A 243 -3.88 29.75 -7.33
N ASN A 244 -4.94 30.55 -7.39
CA ASN A 244 -6.32 30.05 -7.33
C ASN A 244 -6.59 29.22 -8.61
N ASP A 245 -5.82 28.16 -8.81
CA ASP A 245 -6.02 27.23 -9.90
C ASP A 245 -7.19 26.33 -9.50
N ASP A 246 -8.36 26.83 -9.87
CA ASP A 246 -9.69 26.32 -9.62
C ASP A 246 -9.71 24.79 -9.65
N ILE A 247 -9.87 24.18 -8.48
CA ILE A 247 -9.95 22.72 -8.28
C ILE A 247 -11.04 22.11 -9.18
N THR A 248 -12.05 22.88 -9.60
CA THR A 248 -13.08 22.43 -10.55
C THR A 248 -12.51 21.99 -11.90
N LYS A 249 -11.29 22.40 -12.30
CA LYS A 249 -10.59 21.85 -13.47
C LYS A 249 -10.22 20.37 -13.32
N TYR A 250 -10.17 19.85 -12.10
CA TYR A 250 -9.79 18.48 -11.77
C TYR A 250 -10.98 17.61 -11.34
N PHE A 251 -12.20 18.13 -11.36
CA PHE A 251 -13.44 17.39 -11.10
C PHE A 251 -14.36 17.45 -12.33
N ASN A 252 -15.19 16.42 -12.57
CA ASN A 252 -16.35 16.58 -13.46
C ASN A 252 -17.49 17.25 -12.69
N ILE A 253 -18.51 17.74 -13.41
CA ILE A 253 -19.75 18.38 -12.94
C ILE A 253 -20.43 17.59 -11.80
N ASP A 254 -20.18 16.27 -11.70
CA ASP A 254 -20.71 15.38 -10.66
C ASP A 254 -19.80 15.20 -9.41
N GLY A 255 -18.73 15.99 -9.24
CA GLY A 255 -17.84 15.90 -8.07
C GLY A 255 -16.94 14.65 -8.02
N LYS A 256 -16.80 13.90 -9.13
CA LYS A 256 -15.83 12.80 -9.25
C LYS A 256 -14.47 13.30 -9.75
N LEU A 257 -13.40 12.91 -9.05
CA LEU A 257 -12.00 13.22 -9.34
C LEU A 257 -11.63 12.80 -10.77
N ARG A 258 -11.09 13.72 -11.59
CA ARG A 258 -10.41 13.38 -12.85
C ARG A 258 -9.21 12.49 -12.47
N ARG A 259 -9.17 11.28 -13.03
CA ARG A 259 -8.16 10.25 -12.73
C ARG A 259 -6.74 10.74 -13.08
N THR A 260 -6.05 11.40 -12.13
CA THR A 260 -4.64 11.78 -12.31
C THR A 260 -3.75 11.46 -11.10
N ILE A 261 -4.23 10.71 -10.11
CA ILE A 261 -3.35 10.21 -9.04
C ILE A 261 -3.54 8.70 -8.96
N GLN A 262 -2.61 7.94 -9.55
CA GLN A 262 -2.53 6.51 -9.35
C GLN A 262 -1.09 6.08 -9.08
N ASP A 263 -0.86 5.83 -7.79
CA ASP A 263 0.09 4.88 -7.19
C ASP A 263 1.59 5.08 -7.47
N HIS A 264 2.26 5.74 -6.52
CA HIS A 264 3.70 5.65 -6.30
C HIS A 264 4.08 4.19 -5.95
N LYS A 265 4.42 3.39 -6.96
CA LYS A 265 5.10 2.10 -6.82
C LYS A 265 6.59 2.31 -7.06
N ILE A 266 7.39 2.26 -6.00
CA ILE A 266 8.86 2.28 -6.08
C ILE A 266 9.32 0.96 -6.73
N MET A 267 10.06 1.05 -7.83
CA MET A 267 10.83 -0.08 -8.37
C MET A 267 12.29 0.35 -8.56
N ALA A 268 13.18 -0.43 -7.93
CA ALA A 268 14.62 -0.29 -8.00
C ALA A 268 15.17 -0.80 -9.34
N SER A 269 16.11 -0.05 -9.91
CA SER A 269 17.15 -0.56 -10.81
C SER A 269 18.34 0.40 -10.70
N ARG A 270 19.47 -0.14 -10.25
CA ARG A 270 20.53 0.61 -9.54
C ARG A 270 21.87 0.64 -10.28
N ASN A 271 21.91 0.47 -11.59
CA ASN A 271 23.18 0.54 -12.35
C ASN A 271 22.94 0.83 -13.84
N GLY A 272 23.27 2.05 -14.27
CA GLY A 272 23.40 2.46 -15.67
C GLY A 272 24.44 3.60 -15.78
N PRO A 273 25.22 3.69 -16.87
CA PRO A 273 26.30 4.67 -16.97
C PRO A 273 25.74 6.10 -17.10
N ILE A 274 26.21 6.99 -16.21
CA ILE A 274 25.86 8.41 -16.18
C ILE A 274 26.82 9.17 -17.10
N VAL A 275 26.29 10.09 -17.92
CA VAL A 275 27.08 10.96 -18.81
C VAL A 275 27.70 12.10 -17.98
N GLN A 276 28.99 12.39 -18.17
CA GLN A 276 29.69 13.44 -17.43
C GLN A 276 29.11 14.83 -17.77
N GLY A 277 28.68 15.56 -16.74
CA GLY A 277 28.16 16.93 -16.86
C GLY A 277 26.68 17.11 -16.49
N THR A 278 25.97 16.04 -16.13
CA THR A 278 24.58 16.08 -15.63
C THR A 278 24.52 15.45 -14.24
N ASP A 279 23.84 16.09 -13.28
CA ASP A 279 23.68 15.58 -11.91
C ASP A 279 22.69 14.41 -11.82
N GLY A 280 22.07 14.05 -12.94
CA GLY A 280 21.08 13.00 -13.01
C GLY A 280 19.80 13.39 -12.31
N THR A 281 19.45 14.68 -12.19
CA THR A 281 18.10 15.16 -11.78
C THR A 281 17.23 15.56 -12.97
N ASP A 282 17.84 15.66 -14.14
CA ASP A 282 17.30 16.01 -15.44
C ASP A 282 16.52 14.86 -16.13
N PHE A 283 16.40 13.70 -15.48
CA PHE A 283 15.50 12.63 -15.93
C PHE A 283 14.02 13.02 -15.82
N ASN A 284 13.64 13.87 -14.87
CA ASN A 284 12.24 14.29 -14.70
C ASN A 284 11.71 15.12 -15.89
N TYR A 285 12.61 15.78 -16.63
CA TYR A 285 12.23 16.48 -17.86
C TYR A 285 12.16 15.55 -19.08
N ARG A 286 12.95 14.46 -19.09
CA ARG A 286 13.02 13.50 -20.21
C ARG A 286 12.08 12.29 -20.09
N GLU A 287 11.57 11.98 -18.89
CA GLU A 287 10.59 10.92 -18.69
C GLU A 287 9.20 11.48 -18.31
N ARG A 288 8.63 12.31 -19.20
CA ARG A 288 7.18 12.23 -19.42
C ARG A 288 6.90 10.88 -20.04
N VAL A 289 6.83 9.85 -19.21
CA VAL A 289 6.37 8.52 -19.61
C VAL A 289 4.95 8.73 -20.15
N ALA A 290 4.83 8.78 -21.48
CA ALA A 290 3.59 9.13 -22.16
C ALA A 290 2.40 8.39 -21.51
N PRO A 291 1.21 9.00 -21.35
CA PRO A 291 0.06 8.43 -20.62
C PRO A 291 -0.24 6.95 -20.94
N ASN A 292 0.06 6.54 -22.17
CA ASN A 292 -0.01 5.16 -22.66
C ASN A 292 0.85 4.14 -21.88
N HIS A 293 1.95 4.54 -21.25
CA HIS A 293 2.81 3.66 -20.47
C HIS A 293 2.23 3.34 -19.09
N GLN A 294 1.59 4.29 -18.40
CA GLN A 294 0.92 4.04 -17.12
C GLN A 294 -0.27 3.09 -17.31
N ILE A 295 -1.05 3.30 -18.38
CA ILE A 295 -2.11 2.38 -18.81
C ILE A 295 -1.55 0.98 -19.05
N SER A 296 -0.38 0.88 -19.69
CA SER A 296 0.26 -0.42 -19.92
C SER A 296 0.69 -1.10 -18.62
N LEU A 297 1.28 -0.38 -17.66
CA LEU A 297 1.72 -0.95 -16.38
C LEU A 297 0.56 -1.52 -15.56
N ILE A 298 -0.53 -0.78 -15.43
CA ILE A 298 -1.72 -1.19 -14.65
C ILE A 298 -2.36 -2.43 -15.28
N ASN A 299 -2.61 -2.41 -16.60
CA ASN A 299 -3.27 -3.53 -17.27
C ASN A 299 -2.39 -4.80 -17.28
N LYS A 300 -1.06 -4.69 -17.33
CA LYS A 300 -0.15 -5.84 -17.16
C LYS A 300 -0.32 -6.48 -15.78
N SER A 301 -0.38 -5.67 -14.72
CA SER A 301 -0.56 -6.19 -13.35
C SER A 301 -1.91 -6.89 -13.21
N ARG A 302 -2.98 -6.29 -13.73
CA ARG A 302 -4.33 -6.86 -13.65
C ARG A 302 -4.47 -8.13 -14.47
N LEU A 303 -3.88 -8.17 -15.67
CA LEU A 303 -3.83 -9.38 -16.50
C LEU A 303 -3.13 -10.54 -15.77
N LYS A 304 -2.05 -10.27 -15.01
CA LYS A 304 -1.39 -11.30 -14.19
C LYS A 304 -2.29 -11.87 -13.10
N TYR A 305 -3.11 -11.04 -12.45
CA TYR A 305 -4.10 -11.52 -11.48
C TYR A 305 -5.17 -12.39 -12.15
N CYS A 306 -5.67 -12.00 -13.33
CA CYS A 306 -6.61 -12.85 -14.07
C CYS A 306 -5.98 -14.20 -14.42
N ILE A 307 -4.73 -14.22 -14.88
CA ILE A 307 -4.01 -15.47 -15.17
C ILE A 307 -3.83 -16.31 -13.88
N PHE A 308 -3.51 -15.69 -12.75
CA PHE A 308 -3.44 -16.39 -11.45
C PHE A 308 -4.78 -17.06 -11.09
N PHE A 309 -5.90 -16.34 -11.19
CA PHE A 309 -7.22 -16.93 -10.93
C PHE A 309 -7.61 -17.99 -11.97
N HIS A 310 -7.14 -17.86 -13.22
CA HIS A 310 -7.32 -18.90 -14.22
C HIS A 310 -6.58 -20.19 -13.84
N TYR A 311 -5.35 -20.09 -13.31
CA TYR A 311 -4.64 -21.26 -12.75
C TYR A 311 -5.37 -21.89 -11.57
N LEU A 312 -6.02 -21.10 -10.71
CA LEU A 312 -6.83 -21.64 -9.61
C LEU A 312 -8.02 -22.44 -10.13
N LEU A 313 -8.76 -21.89 -11.11
CA LEU A 313 -9.86 -22.59 -11.77
C LEU A 313 -9.37 -23.83 -12.53
N PHE A 314 -8.18 -23.78 -13.13
CA PHE A 314 -7.52 -24.92 -13.75
C PHE A 314 -7.24 -26.03 -12.74
N THR A 315 -6.76 -25.71 -11.54
CA THR A 315 -6.56 -26.72 -10.50
C THR A 315 -7.88 -27.38 -10.10
N VAL A 316 -8.97 -26.61 -9.97
CA VAL A 316 -10.31 -27.16 -9.68
C VAL A 316 -10.78 -28.10 -10.80
N MET A 317 -10.63 -27.69 -12.06
CA MET A 317 -10.96 -28.52 -13.21
C MET A 317 -10.08 -29.78 -13.28
N LEU A 318 -8.78 -29.67 -13.00
CA LEU A 318 -7.85 -30.80 -13.01
C LEU A 318 -8.19 -31.82 -11.91
N ILE A 319 -8.57 -31.36 -10.71
CA ILE A 319 -9.07 -32.23 -9.64
C ILE A 319 -10.31 -32.99 -10.11
N LYS A 320 -11.24 -32.29 -10.78
CA LYS A 320 -12.44 -32.92 -11.34
C LYS A 320 -12.10 -33.97 -12.40
N LEU A 321 -11.10 -33.72 -13.25
CA LEU A 321 -10.66 -34.64 -14.31
C LEU A 321 -9.76 -35.77 -13.81
N ALA A 322 -9.26 -35.67 -12.58
CA ALA A 322 -8.27 -36.60 -12.04
C ALA A 322 -8.73 -38.08 -12.08
N PRO A 323 -9.97 -38.44 -11.70
CA PRO A 323 -10.43 -39.83 -11.78
C PRO A 323 -10.30 -40.41 -13.20
N ASP A 324 -10.85 -39.75 -14.21
CA ASP A 324 -10.79 -40.23 -15.61
C ASP A 324 -9.34 -40.26 -16.16
N ILE A 325 -8.47 -39.34 -15.71
CA ILE A 325 -7.05 -39.36 -16.09
C ILE A 325 -6.33 -40.56 -15.47
N LEU A 326 -6.60 -40.86 -14.19
CA LEU A 326 -6.00 -42.00 -13.48
C LEU A 326 -6.45 -43.32 -14.10
N ASP A 327 -7.74 -43.45 -14.44
CA ASP A 327 -8.29 -44.61 -15.15
C ASP A 327 -7.58 -44.85 -16.48
N ARG A 328 -7.32 -43.79 -17.27
CA ARG A 328 -6.58 -43.90 -18.54
C ARG A 328 -5.12 -44.28 -18.39
N LEU A 329 -4.55 -44.06 -17.21
CA LEU A 329 -3.18 -44.42 -16.87
C LEU A 329 -3.08 -45.80 -16.19
N ASP A 330 -4.21 -46.51 -16.05
CA ASP A 330 -4.30 -47.80 -15.37
C ASP A 330 -3.89 -47.70 -13.88
N ILE A 331 -4.21 -46.58 -13.23
CA ILE A 331 -3.94 -46.32 -11.81
C ILE A 331 -5.26 -46.32 -11.04
N PHE A 332 -5.45 -47.30 -10.16
CA PHE A 332 -6.64 -47.46 -9.35
C PHE A 332 -6.46 -46.87 -7.94
N ILE A 333 -7.34 -45.95 -7.54
CA ILE A 333 -7.41 -45.41 -6.18
C ILE A 333 -8.86 -45.50 -5.70
N LEU A 334 -9.12 -46.39 -4.72
CA LEU A 334 -10.46 -46.72 -4.26
C LEU A 334 -11.23 -45.49 -3.77
N GLU A 335 -10.58 -44.63 -2.97
CA GLU A 335 -11.20 -43.43 -2.41
C GLU A 335 -11.61 -42.41 -3.48
N VAL A 336 -10.94 -42.43 -4.64
CA VAL A 336 -11.25 -41.53 -5.75
C VAL A 336 -12.41 -42.07 -6.59
N GLU A 337 -12.50 -43.39 -6.76
CA GLU A 337 -13.62 -44.03 -7.47
C GLU A 337 -14.93 -43.97 -6.68
N GLU A 338 -14.87 -44.09 -5.35
CA GLU A 338 -16.03 -43.99 -4.45
C GLU A 338 -16.70 -42.60 -4.48
N LEU A 339 -16.05 -41.58 -5.07
CA LEU A 339 -16.64 -40.25 -5.25
C LEU A 339 -17.69 -40.20 -6.37
N TYR A 340 -17.81 -41.25 -7.20
CA TYR A 340 -18.75 -41.35 -8.32
C TYR A 340 -18.81 -40.07 -9.16
N VAL A 341 -17.66 -39.48 -9.46
CA VAL A 341 -17.56 -38.22 -10.22
C VAL A 341 -18.10 -38.46 -11.65
N PRO A 342 -19.04 -37.65 -12.15
CA PRO A 342 -19.58 -37.84 -13.49
C PRO A 342 -18.49 -37.74 -14.57
N LYS A 343 -18.59 -38.63 -15.56
CA LYS A 343 -17.60 -38.73 -16.64
C LYS A 343 -17.40 -37.39 -17.34
N PRO A 344 -16.15 -37.02 -17.62
CA PRO A 344 -15.86 -35.74 -18.24
C PRO A 344 -16.33 -35.66 -19.67
N LEU A 345 -16.87 -34.50 -20.02
CA LEU A 345 -17.16 -34.14 -21.39
C LEU A 345 -15.91 -33.58 -22.07
N TRP A 346 -15.85 -33.70 -23.39
CA TRP A 346 -14.68 -33.26 -24.18
C TRP A 346 -14.34 -31.77 -24.00
N TRP A 347 -15.35 -30.92 -23.71
CA TRP A 347 -15.15 -29.49 -23.53
C TRP A 347 -14.31 -29.17 -22.29
N GLU A 348 -14.33 -30.02 -21.27
CA GLU A 348 -13.56 -29.84 -20.03
C GLU A 348 -12.06 -29.98 -20.31
N TYR A 349 -11.68 -31.01 -21.07
CA TYR A 349 -10.31 -31.19 -21.57
C TYR A 349 -9.91 -30.04 -22.49
N ALA A 350 -10.79 -29.65 -23.42
CA ALA A 350 -10.54 -28.51 -24.31
C ALA A 350 -10.28 -27.24 -23.50
N TRP A 351 -11.05 -26.99 -22.44
CA TRP A 351 -10.86 -25.84 -21.55
C TRP A 351 -9.52 -25.88 -20.82
N CYS A 352 -9.11 -27.05 -20.31
CA CYS A 352 -7.81 -27.23 -19.66
C CYS A 352 -6.63 -26.79 -20.54
N THR A 353 -6.72 -26.93 -21.86
CA THR A 353 -5.64 -26.49 -22.77
C THR A 353 -5.44 -24.98 -22.81
N SER A 354 -6.41 -24.19 -22.34
CA SER A 354 -6.28 -22.72 -22.28
C SER A 354 -5.15 -22.24 -21.35
N VAL A 355 -4.73 -23.08 -20.39
CA VAL A 355 -3.60 -22.78 -19.51
C VAL A 355 -2.30 -22.57 -20.28
N PHE A 356 -2.09 -23.29 -21.40
CA PHE A 356 -0.88 -23.17 -22.22
C PHE A 356 -0.83 -21.83 -22.97
N VAL A 357 -2.00 -21.28 -23.31
CA VAL A 357 -2.11 -19.96 -23.97
C VAL A 357 -1.61 -18.85 -23.02
N THR A 358 -1.75 -19.01 -21.70
CA THR A 358 -1.31 -17.98 -20.74
C THR A 358 0.18 -17.66 -20.82
N PHE A 359 1.02 -18.61 -21.25
CA PHE A 359 2.44 -18.36 -21.48
C PHE A 359 2.67 -17.29 -22.55
N LEU A 360 1.88 -17.32 -23.64
CA LEU A 360 1.89 -16.29 -24.67
C LEU A 360 1.48 -14.92 -24.08
N GLY A 361 0.44 -14.89 -23.24
CA GLY A 361 -0.02 -13.68 -22.57
C GLY A 361 1.03 -13.05 -21.65
N LEU A 362 1.70 -13.87 -20.83
CA LEU A 362 2.74 -13.42 -19.89
C LEU A 362 4.01 -12.95 -20.62
N THR A 363 4.46 -13.69 -21.63
CA THR A 363 5.63 -13.32 -22.44
C THR A 363 5.36 -12.06 -23.27
N ALA A 364 4.18 -11.94 -23.87
CA ALA A 364 3.74 -10.74 -24.57
C ALA A 364 3.66 -9.53 -23.64
N ALA A 365 3.10 -9.70 -22.43
CA ALA A 365 3.05 -8.64 -21.42
C ALA A 365 4.44 -8.20 -20.95
N ARG A 366 5.41 -9.12 -20.84
CA ARG A 366 6.79 -8.80 -20.50
C ARG A 366 7.48 -8.02 -21.62
N ALA A 367 7.34 -8.48 -22.86
CA ALA A 367 8.06 -7.96 -24.03
C ALA A 367 7.31 -6.89 -24.85
N ASN A 368 6.08 -6.51 -24.45
CA ASN A 368 5.19 -5.62 -25.22
C ASN A 368 4.91 -6.08 -26.66
N LYS A 369 4.81 -7.40 -26.89
CA LYS A 369 4.60 -7.97 -28.23
C LYS A 369 3.12 -7.98 -28.56
N ILE A 370 2.70 -7.11 -29.49
CA ILE A 370 1.30 -6.95 -29.90
C ILE A 370 0.74 -8.25 -30.48
N LEU A 371 1.44 -8.85 -31.45
CA LEU A 371 0.98 -10.06 -32.14
C LEU A 371 0.80 -11.24 -31.17
N ASP A 372 1.72 -11.40 -30.20
CA ASP A 372 1.62 -12.48 -29.23
C ASP A 372 0.48 -12.25 -28.22
N MET A 373 0.18 -10.99 -27.88
CA MET A 373 -0.99 -10.65 -27.07
C MET A 373 -2.30 -10.86 -27.83
N GLU A 374 -2.34 -10.58 -29.13
CA GLU A 374 -3.51 -10.88 -29.97
C GLU A 374 -3.73 -12.40 -30.10
N LYS A 375 -2.65 -13.18 -30.28
CA LYS A 375 -2.72 -14.65 -30.23
C LYS A 375 -3.22 -15.15 -28.88
N PHE A 376 -2.75 -14.56 -27.77
CA PHE A 376 -3.27 -14.86 -26.44
C PHE A 376 -4.78 -14.58 -26.35
N MET A 377 -5.24 -13.42 -26.84
CA MET A 377 -6.67 -13.08 -26.83
C MET A 377 -7.51 -14.08 -27.64
N ILE A 378 -7.05 -14.45 -28.84
CA ILE A 378 -7.72 -15.47 -29.67
C ILE A 378 -7.73 -16.82 -28.94
N GLY A 379 -6.61 -17.23 -28.35
CA GLY A 379 -6.53 -18.49 -27.61
C GLY A 379 -7.43 -18.52 -26.39
N ILE A 380 -7.54 -17.44 -25.62
CA ILE A 380 -8.50 -17.34 -24.51
C ILE A 380 -9.95 -17.35 -25.02
N LEU A 381 -10.23 -16.71 -26.15
CA LEU A 381 -11.57 -16.75 -26.74
C LEU A 381 -11.95 -18.19 -27.14
N VAL A 382 -11.06 -18.89 -27.86
CA VAL A 382 -11.34 -20.21 -28.44
C VAL A 382 -11.26 -21.33 -27.40
N LEU A 383 -10.23 -21.34 -26.55
CA LEU A 383 -9.98 -22.42 -25.60
C LEU A 383 -10.49 -22.10 -24.18
N GLY A 384 -10.71 -20.82 -23.86
CA GLY A 384 -11.25 -20.41 -22.55
C GLY A 384 -12.75 -20.16 -22.59
N PHE A 385 -13.23 -19.32 -23.52
CA PHE A 385 -14.63 -18.88 -23.61
C PHE A 385 -15.55 -19.86 -24.33
N LEU A 386 -15.18 -20.42 -25.48
CA LEU A 386 -16.07 -21.31 -26.22
C LEU A 386 -16.43 -22.59 -25.43
N PRO A 387 -15.51 -23.27 -24.72
CA PRO A 387 -15.87 -24.46 -23.95
C PRO A 387 -16.84 -24.15 -22.80
N ILE A 388 -16.68 -23.02 -22.11
CA ILE A 388 -17.64 -22.62 -21.05
C ILE A 388 -18.99 -22.19 -21.63
N LEU A 389 -19.01 -21.62 -22.84
CA LEU A 389 -20.26 -21.29 -23.54
C LEU A 389 -21.00 -22.55 -23.97
N TYR A 390 -20.26 -23.55 -24.48
CA TYR A 390 -20.80 -24.88 -24.76
C TYR A 390 -21.39 -25.50 -23.49
N CYS A 391 -20.65 -25.49 -22.38
CA CYS A 391 -21.10 -25.98 -21.08
C CYS A 391 -22.42 -25.30 -20.64
N PHE A 392 -22.50 -23.98 -20.74
CA PHE A 392 -23.71 -23.23 -20.42
C PHE A 392 -24.93 -23.73 -21.22
N PHE A 393 -24.82 -23.84 -22.54
CA PHE A 393 -25.94 -24.29 -23.36
C PHE A 393 -26.25 -25.78 -23.20
N TYR A 394 -25.23 -26.60 -22.97
CA TYR A 394 -25.39 -28.03 -22.76
C TYR A 394 -26.25 -28.32 -21.52
N TYR A 395 -26.00 -27.62 -20.41
CA TYR A 395 -26.76 -27.79 -19.16
C TYR A 395 -27.95 -26.85 -19.00
N LEU A 396 -28.26 -26.01 -20.01
CA LEU A 396 -29.33 -25.02 -19.91
C LEU A 396 -30.69 -25.69 -19.68
N GLY A 397 -30.95 -26.81 -20.36
CA GLY A 397 -32.17 -27.60 -20.18
C GLY A 397 -32.31 -28.10 -18.75
N ASP A 398 -31.31 -28.83 -18.26
CA ASP A 398 -31.27 -29.41 -16.91
C ASP A 398 -31.47 -28.35 -15.82
N VAL A 399 -30.75 -27.23 -15.93
CA VAL A 399 -30.86 -26.12 -14.96
C VAL A 399 -32.23 -25.47 -15.03
N TRP A 400 -32.80 -25.29 -16.22
CA TRP A 400 -34.13 -24.72 -16.39
C TRP A 400 -35.23 -25.63 -15.83
N THR A 401 -35.12 -26.94 -16.06
CA THR A 401 -36.02 -27.95 -15.52
C THR A 401 -35.92 -27.98 -14.00
N TYR A 402 -34.71 -27.99 -13.44
CA TYR A 402 -34.51 -27.96 -11.99
C TYR A 402 -35.12 -26.73 -11.32
N ILE A 403 -34.93 -25.53 -11.89
CA ILE A 403 -35.49 -24.28 -11.34
C ILE A 403 -37.03 -24.28 -11.35
N LYS A 404 -37.64 -25.08 -12.23
CA LYS A 404 -39.10 -25.19 -12.40
C LYS A 404 -39.70 -26.44 -11.75
N LEU A 405 -38.90 -27.23 -11.06
CA LEU A 405 -39.37 -28.44 -10.42
C LEU A 405 -40.26 -28.06 -9.22
N ASP A 406 -41.44 -28.65 -9.14
CA ASP A 406 -42.35 -28.46 -8.00
C ASP A 406 -41.78 -29.18 -6.76
N GLU A 407 -41.97 -28.62 -5.56
CA GLU A 407 -41.41 -29.16 -4.29
C GLU A 407 -41.85 -30.61 -3.97
N GLU A 408 -42.93 -31.10 -4.60
CA GLU A 408 -43.46 -32.45 -4.40
C GLU A 408 -42.85 -33.50 -5.35
N THR A 409 -42.08 -33.08 -6.36
CA THR A 409 -41.48 -34.00 -7.36
C THR A 409 -40.05 -34.33 -6.97
N ASP A 410 -39.71 -35.61 -6.87
CA ASP A 410 -38.33 -36.01 -6.57
C ASP A 410 -37.42 -35.73 -7.79
N ILE A 411 -36.19 -35.29 -7.54
CA ILE A 411 -35.22 -35.03 -8.62
C ILE A 411 -34.87 -36.32 -9.37
N ASP A 412 -34.93 -37.46 -8.68
CA ASP A 412 -34.70 -38.79 -9.24
C ASP A 412 -35.78 -39.21 -10.25
N ASP A 413 -36.95 -38.54 -10.25
CA ASP A 413 -38.02 -38.74 -11.25
C ASP A 413 -37.78 -37.92 -12.54
N THR A 414 -36.67 -37.18 -12.62
CA THR A 414 -36.30 -36.36 -13.78
C THR A 414 -35.08 -36.93 -14.51
N ASP A 415 -34.90 -36.55 -15.79
CA ASP A 415 -33.71 -36.94 -16.57
C ASP A 415 -32.42 -36.16 -16.17
N ILE A 416 -32.46 -35.41 -15.06
CA ILE A 416 -31.35 -34.55 -14.64
C ILE A 416 -30.25 -35.41 -14.01
N THR A 417 -29.02 -35.27 -14.51
CA THR A 417 -27.86 -35.91 -13.88
C THR A 417 -27.55 -35.23 -12.53
N THR A 418 -27.44 -36.02 -11.46
CA THR A 418 -27.07 -35.55 -10.12
C THR A 418 -25.66 -36.02 -9.72
N TRP A 419 -25.00 -35.24 -8.86
CA TRP A 419 -23.77 -35.66 -8.18
C TRP A 419 -23.82 -35.18 -6.73
N GLN A 420 -23.63 -36.11 -5.78
CA GLN A 420 -23.72 -35.83 -4.33
C GLN A 420 -25.05 -35.15 -3.94
N GLY A 421 -26.16 -35.57 -4.57
CA GLY A 421 -27.50 -35.02 -4.31
C GLY A 421 -27.78 -33.65 -4.90
N LEU A 422 -26.87 -33.09 -5.73
CA LEU A 422 -27.07 -31.81 -6.40
C LEU A 422 -27.16 -31.97 -7.92
N PRO A 423 -27.99 -31.17 -8.62
CA PRO A 423 -28.02 -31.14 -10.07
C PRO A 423 -26.63 -30.81 -10.61
N TYR A 424 -26.10 -31.69 -11.44
CA TYR A 424 -24.73 -31.58 -11.91
C TYR A 424 -24.52 -30.32 -12.77
N GLY A 425 -25.51 -29.98 -13.61
CA GLY A 425 -25.51 -28.74 -14.38
C GLY A 425 -25.44 -27.47 -13.53
N LEU A 426 -26.06 -27.46 -12.34
CA LEU A 426 -26.05 -26.30 -11.45
C LEU A 426 -24.65 -26.04 -10.87
N LEU A 427 -23.92 -27.09 -10.52
CA LEU A 427 -22.53 -26.99 -10.07
C LEU A 427 -21.64 -26.39 -11.18
N TRP A 428 -21.86 -26.80 -12.43
CA TRP A 428 -21.18 -26.23 -13.58
C TRP A 428 -21.50 -24.76 -13.81
N TYR A 429 -22.73 -24.31 -13.56
CA TYR A 429 -23.08 -22.89 -13.65
C TYR A 429 -22.28 -22.04 -12.65
N GLY A 430 -21.98 -22.56 -11.45
CA GLY A 430 -21.07 -21.92 -10.50
C GLY A 430 -19.66 -21.73 -11.08
N PHE A 431 -19.10 -22.77 -11.70
CA PHE A 431 -17.80 -22.70 -12.38
C PHE A 431 -17.83 -21.74 -13.57
N VAL A 432 -18.87 -21.80 -14.41
CA VAL A 432 -19.06 -20.93 -15.59
C VAL A 432 -19.06 -19.46 -15.17
N LEU A 433 -19.75 -19.08 -14.10
CA LEU A 433 -19.78 -17.70 -13.60
C LEU A 433 -18.39 -17.19 -13.20
N GLY A 434 -17.58 -18.02 -12.53
CA GLY A 434 -16.21 -17.69 -12.17
C GLY A 434 -15.31 -17.58 -13.40
N ALA A 435 -15.37 -18.57 -14.28
CA ALA A 435 -14.56 -18.61 -15.50
C ALA A 435 -14.89 -17.47 -16.47
N LEU A 436 -16.17 -17.11 -16.63
CA LEU A 436 -16.62 -16.00 -17.48
C LEU A 436 -16.01 -14.67 -17.02
N GLN A 437 -15.99 -14.40 -15.71
CA GLN A 437 -15.38 -13.19 -15.15
C GLN A 437 -13.88 -13.15 -15.39
N VAL A 438 -13.17 -14.25 -15.08
CA VAL A 438 -11.72 -14.34 -15.25
C VAL A 438 -11.32 -14.15 -16.71
N HIS A 439 -11.99 -14.82 -17.63
CA HIS A 439 -11.70 -14.71 -19.06
C HIS A 439 -12.12 -13.36 -19.63
N GLY A 440 -13.28 -12.83 -19.22
CA GLY A 440 -13.77 -11.51 -19.65
C GLY A 440 -12.82 -10.39 -19.25
N PHE A 441 -12.35 -10.38 -18.00
CA PHE A 441 -11.34 -9.42 -17.55
C PHE A 441 -9.99 -9.64 -18.22
N SER A 442 -9.59 -10.88 -18.50
CA SER A 442 -8.37 -11.18 -19.25
C SER A 442 -8.38 -10.54 -20.64
N LEU A 443 -9.48 -10.70 -21.39
CA LEU A 443 -9.65 -10.09 -22.70
C LEU A 443 -9.71 -8.56 -22.61
N TYR A 444 -10.42 -8.00 -21.63
CA TYR A 444 -10.51 -6.56 -21.44
C TYR A 444 -9.14 -5.92 -21.17
N PHE A 445 -8.34 -6.48 -20.25
CA PHE A 445 -7.02 -5.96 -19.95
C PHE A 445 -6.03 -6.18 -21.10
N ALA A 446 -6.09 -7.33 -21.79
CA ALA A 446 -5.30 -7.59 -22.98
C ALA A 446 -5.61 -6.60 -24.12
N TRP A 447 -6.89 -6.30 -24.37
CA TRP A 447 -7.32 -5.31 -25.35
C TRP A 447 -6.77 -3.92 -25.03
N ASN A 448 -6.83 -3.48 -23.77
CA ASN A 448 -6.25 -2.23 -23.33
C ASN A 448 -4.73 -2.18 -23.52
N LEU A 449 -4.03 -3.30 -23.33
CA LEU A 449 -2.59 -3.41 -23.59
C LEU A 449 -2.27 -3.26 -25.08
N VAL A 450 -2.98 -4.00 -25.95
CA VAL A 450 -2.82 -3.90 -27.40
C VAL A 450 -3.07 -2.47 -27.87
N LYS A 451 -4.13 -1.82 -27.40
CA LYS A 451 -4.45 -0.42 -27.71
C LYS A 451 -3.32 0.53 -27.31
N ALA A 452 -2.81 0.38 -26.07
CA ALA A 452 -1.73 1.22 -25.54
C ALA A 452 -0.37 0.98 -26.23
N TRP A 453 -0.11 -0.24 -26.72
CA TRP A 453 1.12 -0.54 -27.46
C TRP A 453 1.02 -0.06 -28.91
N LYS A 454 -0.12 -0.25 -29.59
CA LYS A 454 -0.32 0.22 -30.97
C LYS A 454 -0.23 1.74 -31.09
N SER A 455 -0.78 2.51 -30.15
CA SER A 455 -0.67 3.97 -30.15
C SER A 455 0.78 4.46 -30.10
N ARG A 456 1.67 3.68 -29.50
CA ARG A 456 3.11 3.97 -29.43
C ARG A 456 3.85 3.75 -30.74
N TYR A 457 3.45 2.75 -31.53
CA TYR A 457 4.03 2.51 -32.85
C TYR A 457 3.53 3.54 -33.89
N GLY A 458 2.32 4.08 -33.73
CA GLY A 458 1.79 5.15 -34.57
C GLY A 458 2.54 6.47 -34.44
N SER A 459 2.94 6.87 -33.23
CA SER A 459 3.69 8.11 -33.00
C SER A 459 5.15 8.07 -33.46
N LYS A 460 5.72 6.89 -33.72
CA LYS A 460 7.11 6.73 -34.20
C LYS A 460 7.29 6.95 -35.71
N LYS A 461 6.21 7.10 -36.49
CA LYS A 461 6.26 7.33 -37.95
C LYS A 461 6.17 8.81 -38.35
N ILE A 462 6.06 9.74 -37.40
CA ILE A 462 5.82 11.17 -37.66
C ILE A 462 7.03 12.05 -37.26
N ASN A 463 8.11 11.46 -36.73
CA ASN A 463 9.37 12.18 -36.47
C ASN A 463 10.50 11.67 -37.36
#